data_AF-A0A1L5KXS2-F1
#
_entry.id   AF-A0A1L5KXS2-F1
#
_cell.length_a   1.000
_cell.length_b   1.000
_cell.length_c   1.000
_cell.angle_alpha   90.00
_cell.angle_beta   90.00
_cell.angle_gamma   90.00
#
_symmetry.space_group_name_H-M   'P 1'
#
loop_
_entity.id
_entity.type
_entity.pdbx_description
1 polymer ?
#
loop_
_entity_poly.entity_id
_entity_poly.type
_entity_poly.pdbx_seq_one_letter_code
_entity_poly.pdbx_strand_id
1 'polypeptide(L)'
;MKLPSEFEARTLEWMGEETYRALEAALQTEPPVSIRVNRTKWSGEVAGEPVLWASAGVYLSQRPTFTFDPLFHAGCYYVQEASSMFVEQVLRTYITGPVVMLDLCA
;
A
#
# COMPACT_ATOMS: atom_id res chain seq x y z
N MET A 1 -3.50 1.84 20.99
CA MET A 1 -4.84 2.22 20.49
C MET A 1 -5.90 1.43 21.22
N LYS A 2 -6.99 2.06 21.67
CA LYS A 2 -8.16 1.34 22.22
C LYS A 2 -9.09 0.99 21.07
N LEU A 3 -9.30 -0.29 20.79
CA LEU A 3 -10.22 -0.74 19.75
C LEU A 3 -11.68 -0.67 20.24
N PRO A 4 -12.67 -0.44 19.36
CA PRO A 4 -14.08 -0.51 19.72
C PRO A 4 -14.51 -1.95 20.06
N SER A 5 -15.23 -2.15 21.16
CA SER A 5 -15.61 -3.49 21.63
C SER A 5 -16.42 -4.32 20.62
N GLU A 6 -17.26 -3.68 19.81
CA GLU A 6 -18.00 -4.37 18.73
C GLU A 6 -17.07 -4.85 17.60
N PHE A 7 -16.01 -4.09 17.30
CA PHE A 7 -14.99 -4.51 16.35
C PHE A 7 -14.22 -5.71 16.89
N GLU A 8 -13.81 -5.67 18.16
CA GLU A 8 -13.08 -6.77 18.81
C GLU A 8 -13.91 -8.05 18.80
N ALA A 9 -15.16 -8.00 19.28
CA ALA A 9 -16.06 -9.15 19.35
C ALA A 9 -16.30 -9.78 17.97
N ARG A 10 -16.67 -8.98 16.97
CA ARG A 10 -16.95 -9.46 15.62
C ARG A 10 -15.73 -10.04 14.94
N THR A 11 -14.58 -9.39 15.08
CA THR A 11 -13.34 -9.80 14.40
C THR A 11 -12.77 -11.06 15.04
N LEU A 12 -12.84 -11.17 16.37
CA LEU A 12 -12.48 -12.38 17.11
C LEU A 12 -13.35 -13.57 16.70
N GLU A 13 -14.66 -13.38 16.59
CA GLU A 13 -15.60 -14.42 16.15
C GLU A 13 -15.26 -14.94 14.74
N TRP A 14 -14.93 -14.04 13.81
CA TRP A 14 -14.67 -14.41 12.41
C TRP A 14 -13.28 -15.00 12.16
N MET A 15 -12.25 -14.47 12.82
CA MET A 15 -10.86 -14.80 12.54
C MET A 15 -10.29 -15.87 13.48
N GLY A 16 -10.98 -16.13 14.59
CA GLY A 16 -10.47 -16.94 15.69
C GLY A 16 -9.43 -16.19 16.54
N GLU A 17 -9.13 -16.76 17.71
CA GLU A 17 -8.33 -16.10 18.74
C GLU A 17 -6.88 -15.80 18.30
N GLU A 18 -6.20 -16.77 17.68
CA GLU A 18 -4.80 -16.61 17.26
C GLU A 18 -4.64 -15.48 16.25
N THR A 19 -5.43 -15.52 15.16
CA THR A 19 -5.36 -14.53 14.09
C THR A 19 -5.78 -13.14 14.57
N TYR A 20 -6.82 -13.07 15.42
CA TYR A 20 -7.24 -11.80 16.01
C TYR A 20 -6.13 -11.19 16.87
N ARG A 21 -5.47 -11.97 17.74
CA ARG A 21 -4.35 -11.48 18.56
C ARG A 21 -3.19 -10.98 17.70
N ALA A 22 -2.90 -11.64 16.59
CA ALA A 22 -1.89 -11.18 15.63
C ALA A 22 -2.27 -9.85 14.97
N LEU A 23 -3.53 -9.70 14.54
CA LEU A 23 -4.04 -8.45 13.99
C LEU A 23 -4.00 -7.32 15.03
N GLU A 24 -4.49 -7.58 16.24
CA GLU A 24 -4.50 -6.62 17.33
C GLU A 24 -3.08 -6.13 17.62
N ALA A 25 -2.11 -7.04 17.73
CA ALA A 25 -0.71 -6.69 17.92
C ALA A 25 -0.15 -5.86 16.77
N ALA A 26 -0.47 -6.22 15.51
CA ALA A 26 -0.04 -5.47 14.33
C ALA A 26 -0.64 -4.05 14.29
N LEU A 27 -1.88 -3.86 14.71
CA LEU A 27 -2.52 -2.53 14.78
C LEU A 27 -1.90 -1.60 15.85
N GLN A 28 -1.08 -2.13 16.75
CA GLN A 28 -0.33 -1.32 17.72
C GLN A 28 1.04 -0.86 17.21
N THR A 29 1.50 -1.35 16.05
CA THR A 29 2.80 -0.98 15.48
C THR A 29 2.69 0.23 14.57
N GLU A 30 3.82 0.90 14.30
CA GLU A 30 3.88 1.96 13.30
C GLU A 30 3.63 1.34 11.92
N PRO A 31 2.65 1.86 11.13
CA PRO A 31 2.36 1.30 9.83
C PRO A 31 3.53 1.50 8.86
N PRO A 32 3.91 0.47 8.08
CA PRO A 32 4.93 0.62 7.06
C PRO A 32 4.49 1.65 6.02
N VAL A 33 5.47 2.29 5.39
CA VAL A 33 5.24 3.28 4.34
C VAL A 33 5.73 2.76 3.03
N SER A 34 4.94 2.95 1.99
CA SER A 34 5.31 2.56 0.64
C SER A 34 5.01 3.66 -0.36
N ILE A 35 5.74 3.61 -1.46
CA ILE A 35 5.54 4.48 -2.62
C ILE A 35 5.47 3.64 -3.88
N ARG A 36 4.84 4.19 -4.92
CA ARG A 36 4.87 3.64 -6.27
C ARG A 36 5.62 4.60 -7.19
N VAL A 37 6.74 4.14 -7.74
CA VAL A 37 7.61 4.96 -8.58
C VAL A 37 6.98 5.17 -9.96
N ASN A 38 6.94 6.42 -10.41
CA ASN A 38 6.55 6.74 -11.77
C ASN A 38 7.76 6.60 -12.71
N ARG A 39 7.95 5.38 -13.24
CA ARG A 39 9.06 5.04 -14.14
C ARG A 39 9.04 5.80 -15.47
N THR A 40 7.95 6.50 -15.82
CA THR A 40 7.91 7.38 -17.01
C THR A 40 8.57 8.74 -16.78
N LYS A 41 8.68 9.18 -15.52
CA LYS A 41 9.26 10.47 -15.13
C LYS A 41 10.61 10.35 -14.47
N TRP A 42 10.88 9.22 -13.81
CA TRP A 42 12.07 9.05 -13.01
C TRP A 42 12.50 7.58 -12.91
N SER A 43 13.78 7.34 -13.17
CA SER A 43 14.41 6.01 -13.15
C SER A 43 15.38 5.85 -11.99
N GLY A 44 15.38 6.77 -11.02
CA GLY A 44 16.25 6.67 -9.86
C GLY A 44 15.94 5.45 -9.00
N GLU A 45 16.94 5.04 -8.24
CA GLU A 45 16.79 4.00 -7.23
C GLU A 45 16.15 4.57 -5.97
N VAL A 46 15.29 3.77 -5.36
CA VAL A 46 14.66 4.07 -4.07
C VAL A 46 15.20 3.03 -3.10
N ALA A 47 15.83 3.49 -2.02
CA ALA A 47 16.26 2.61 -0.95
C ALA A 47 15.04 2.05 -0.21
N GLY A 48 14.94 0.72 -0.14
CA GLY A 48 13.80 0.06 0.46
C GLY A 48 13.61 -1.36 -0.05
N GLU A 49 12.58 -2.03 0.46
CA GLU A 49 12.20 -3.39 0.05
C GLU A 49 11.14 -3.34 -1.05
N PRO A 50 11.21 -4.20 -2.08
CA PRO A 50 10.21 -4.20 -3.13
C PRO A 50 8.83 -4.68 -2.61
N VAL A 51 7.76 -4.05 -3.09
CA VAL A 51 6.40 -4.60 -2.94
C VAL A 51 6.22 -5.70 -3.98
N LEU A 52 6.22 -6.96 -3.55
CA LEU A 52 6.32 -8.12 -4.46
C LEU A 52 5.19 -8.25 -5.47
N TRP A 53 4.01 -7.68 -5.19
CA TRP A 53 2.85 -7.68 -6.08
C TRP A 53 2.66 -6.36 -6.86
N ALA A 54 3.66 -5.47 -6.86
CA ALA A 54 3.59 -4.21 -7.61
C ALA A 54 4.94 -3.92 -8.29
N SER A 55 4.96 -3.86 -9.62
CA SER A 55 6.20 -3.75 -10.40
C SER A 55 7.05 -2.50 -10.10
N ALA A 56 6.44 -1.46 -9.54
CA ALA A 56 7.11 -0.22 -9.17
C ALA A 56 6.88 0.17 -7.70
N GLY A 57 6.40 -0.75 -6.86
CA GLY A 57 6.14 -0.51 -5.45
C GLY A 57 7.39 -0.75 -4.60
N VAL A 58 7.63 0.13 -3.62
CA VAL A 58 8.76 0.03 -2.68
C VAL A 58 8.28 0.40 -1.28
N TYR A 59 8.57 -0.44 -0.29
CA TYR A 59 8.51 -0.11 1.13
C TYR A 59 9.72 0.70 1.55
N LEU A 60 9.49 1.85 2.17
CA LEU A 60 10.55 2.71 2.66
C LEU A 60 11.03 2.25 4.04
N SER A 61 12.34 2.31 4.27
CA SER A 61 12.94 2.00 5.58
C SER A 61 12.51 2.98 6.68
N GLN A 62 12.13 4.20 6.30
CA GLN A 62 11.60 5.23 7.19
C GLN A 62 10.62 6.13 6.44
N ARG A 63 9.70 6.78 7.17
CA ARG A 63 8.75 7.75 6.60
C ARG A 63 9.42 9.12 6.46
N PRO A 64 9.73 9.62 5.25
CA PRO A 64 10.19 10.99 5.08
C PRO A 64 9.02 11.98 5.19
N THR A 65 9.34 13.26 5.37
CA THR A 65 8.37 14.34 5.17
C THR A 65 8.21 14.61 3.67
N PHE A 66 7.28 13.88 3.04
CA PHE A 66 7.07 13.91 1.58
C PHE A 66 6.87 15.31 0.99
N THR A 67 6.25 16.23 1.74
CA THR A 67 6.01 17.61 1.28
C THR A 67 7.30 18.41 1.06
N PHE A 68 8.44 17.98 1.62
CA PHE A 68 9.74 18.61 1.40
C PHE A 68 10.58 17.94 0.31
N ASP A 69 10.09 16.88 -0.31
CA ASP A 69 10.77 16.20 -1.40
C ASP A 69 10.33 16.78 -2.77
N PRO A 70 11.24 17.42 -3.53
CA PRO A 70 10.92 17.92 -4.87
C PRO A 70 10.45 16.83 -5.84
N LEU A 71 10.89 15.57 -5.66
CA LEU A 71 10.49 14.45 -6.51
C LEU A 71 9.01 14.09 -6.32
N PHE A 72 8.47 14.29 -5.12
CA PHE A 72 7.03 14.13 -4.87
C PHE A 72 6.23 15.14 -5.70
N HIS A 73 6.61 16.42 -5.64
CA HIS A 73 5.96 17.49 -6.38
C HIS A 73 6.15 17.38 -7.91
N ALA A 74 7.25 16.78 -8.35
CA ALA A 74 7.50 16.48 -9.76
C ALA A 74 6.70 15.25 -10.28
N GLY A 75 5.96 14.55 -9.42
CA GLY A 75 5.20 13.36 -9.76
C GLY A 75 6.08 12.14 -10.07
N CYS A 76 7.29 12.11 -9.53
CA CYS A 76 8.23 11.00 -9.72
C CYS A 76 7.81 9.74 -8.94
N TYR A 77 6.94 9.88 -7.94
CA TYR A 77 6.32 8.78 -7.23
C TYR A 77 4.98 9.21 -6.61
N TYR A 78 4.16 8.21 -6.25
CA TYR A 78 2.94 8.40 -5.47
C TYR A 78 3.08 7.68 -4.13
N VAL A 79 2.66 8.30 -3.03
CA VAL A 79 2.60 7.64 -1.72
C VAL A 79 1.35 6.76 -1.71
N GLN A 80 1.53 5.45 -1.87
CA GLN A 80 0.44 4.47 -1.96
C GLN A 80 0.66 3.39 -0.91
N GLU A 81 -0.39 2.99 -0.20
CA GLU A 81 -0.34 1.82 0.67
C GLU A 81 -0.15 0.55 -0.19
N ALA A 82 0.70 -0.38 0.27
CA ALA A 82 1.16 -1.49 -0.54
C ALA A 82 0.04 -2.45 -0.95
N SER A 83 -0.89 -2.81 -0.05
CA SER A 83 -2.03 -3.68 -0.38
C SER A 83 -2.90 -3.07 -1.48
N SER A 84 -3.06 -1.75 -1.48
CA SER A 84 -3.81 -1.01 -2.51
C SER A 84 -3.16 -1.11 -3.90
N MET A 85 -1.85 -1.35 -3.98
CA MET A 85 -1.16 -1.57 -5.25
C MET A 85 -1.52 -2.91 -5.92
N PHE A 86 -2.12 -3.87 -5.17
CA PHE A 86 -2.48 -5.19 -5.69
C PHE A 86 -3.48 -5.15 -6.85
N VAL A 87 -4.21 -4.04 -7.02
CA VAL A 87 -5.05 -3.80 -8.21
C VAL A 87 -4.24 -3.96 -9.51
N GLU A 88 -2.93 -3.70 -9.49
CA GLU A 88 -2.05 -3.99 -10.62
C GLU A 88 -2.11 -5.46 -11.07
N GLN A 89 -2.18 -6.41 -10.14
CA GLN A 89 -2.24 -7.84 -10.47
C GLN A 89 -3.54 -8.20 -11.18
N VAL A 90 -4.66 -7.62 -10.73
CA VAL A 90 -5.97 -7.78 -11.37
C VAL A 90 -5.90 -7.24 -12.81
N LEU A 91 -5.41 -6.01 -12.99
CA LEU A 91 -5.30 -5.40 -14.31
C LEU A 91 -4.38 -6.20 -15.24
N ARG A 92 -3.21 -6.62 -14.77
CA ARG A 92 -2.26 -7.42 -15.58
C ARG A 92 -2.82 -8.80 -15.97
N THR A 93 -3.63 -9.39 -15.11
CA THR A 93 -4.20 -10.73 -15.35
C THR A 93 -5.33 -10.67 -16.37
N TYR A 94 -6.23 -9.69 -16.26
CA TYR A 94 -7.47 -9.68 -17.02
C TYR A 94 -7.48 -8.74 -18.23
N ILE A 95 -6.59 -7.75 -18.28
CA ILE A 95 -6.54 -6.77 -19.37
C ILE A 95 -5.39 -7.10 -20.32
N THR A 96 -5.72 -7.66 -21.49
CA THR A 96 -4.76 -8.11 -22.50
C THR A 96 -4.63 -7.15 -23.70
N GLY A 97 -5.37 -6.04 -23.69
CA GLY A 97 -5.37 -5.05 -24.76
C GLY A 97 -6.02 -3.73 -24.34
N PRO A 98 -6.12 -2.75 -25.25
CA PRO A 98 -6.75 -1.47 -24.95
C PRO A 98 -8.22 -1.64 -24.55
N VAL A 99 -8.60 -1.00 -23.43
CA VAL A 99 -9.97 -1.00 -22.92
C VAL A 99 -10.34 0.41 -22.44
N VAL A 100 -11.63 0.69 -22.36
CA VAL A 100 -12.15 1.85 -21.64
C VAL A 100 -12.29 1.45 -20.17
N MET A 101 -11.73 2.23 -19.25
CA MET A 101 -11.79 1.99 -17.81
C MET A 101 -12.49 3.15 -17.09
N LEU A 102 -13.18 2.82 -16.00
CA LEU A 102 -13.77 3.78 -15.08
C LEU A 102 -13.27 3.45 -13.67
N ASP A 103 -12.61 4.41 -13.03
CA ASP A 103 -12.42 4.40 -11.59
C ASP A 103 -13.64 5.06 -10.94
N LEU A 104 -14.50 4.26 -10.33
CA LEU A 104 -15.80 4.71 -9.83
C LEU A 104 -15.66 5.52 -8.53
N CYS A 105 -14.56 5.35 -7.80
CA CYS A 105 -14.34 5.92 -6.46
C CYS A 105 -12.89 6.43 -6.31
N ALA A 106 -12.44 7.25 -7.27
CA ALA A 106 -11.08 7.82 -7.32
C ALA A 106 -10.80 8.87 -6.23
#